data_AF-A0A6N3EWF4-F1
#
_entry.id   AF-A0A6N3EWF4-F1
#
_cell.length_a   1.000
_cell.length_b   1.000
_cell.length_c   1.000
_cell.angle_alpha   90.00
_cell.angle_beta   90.00
_cell.angle_gamma   90.00
#
_symmetry.space_group_name_H-M   'P 1'
#
loop_
_entity.id
_entity.type
_entity.pdbx_description
1 polymer ?
#
loop_
_entity_poly.entity_id
_entity_poly.type
_entity_poly.pdbx_seq_one_letter_code
_entity_poly.pdbx_strand_id
1 'polypeptide(L)' 'MSEKICPICGEKMKEYEFAYDNNQYGKKYYKCSECGHKENTME' A
#
# COMPACT_ATOMS: atom_id res chain seq x y z
N MET A 1 11.53 -1.69 10.09
CA MET A 1 10.93 -1.74 8.74
C MET A 1 9.57 -2.39 8.89
N SER A 2 8.49 -1.65 8.67
CA SER A 2 7.13 -2.13 8.85
C SER A 2 6.69 -2.82 7.57
N GLU A 3 6.92 -4.13 7.46
CA GLU A 3 6.49 -4.92 6.30
C GLU A 3 4.99 -5.24 6.46
N LYS A 4 4.15 -4.71 5.58
CA LYS A 4 2.70 -4.96 5.64
C LYS A 4 2.40 -6.30 4.97
N ILE A 5 1.71 -7.19 5.69
CA ILE A 5 1.35 -8.53 5.20
C ILE A 5 -0.08 -8.52 4.70
N CYS A 6 -0.31 -9.11 3.54
CA CYS A 6 -1.63 -9.21 2.95
C CYS A 6 -2.49 -10.20 3.73
N PRO A 7 -3.69 -9.81 4.20
CA PRO A 7 -4.57 -10.71 4.95
C PRO A 7 -5.20 -11.82 4.09
N ILE A 8 -5.18 -11.68 2.76
CA ILE A 8 -5.78 -12.67 1.84
C ILE A 8 -4.80 -13.82 1.57
N CYS A 9 -3.55 -13.49 1.28
CA CYS A 9 -2.57 -14.46 0.81
C CYS A 9 -1.35 -14.62 1.72
N GLY A 10 -1.23 -13.84 2.80
CA GLY A 10 -0.10 -13.92 3.75
C GLY A 10 1.22 -13.36 3.21
N GLU A 11 1.19 -12.77 2.03
CA GLU A 11 2.36 -12.27 1.29
C GLU A 11 2.68 -10.81 1.60
N LYS A 12 3.94 -10.40 1.37
CA LYS A 12 4.39 -9.02 1.61
C LYS A 12 3.75 -8.06 0.62
N MET A 13 3.05 -7.05 1.15
CA MET A 13 2.49 -5.97 0.35
C MET A 13 3.57 -4.94 0.07
N LYS A 14 3.59 -4.45 -1.17
CA LYS A 14 4.48 -3.35 -1.57
C LYS A 14 3.81 -2.03 -1.24
N GLU A 15 4.55 -1.17 -0.55
CA GLU A 15 4.16 0.23 -0.33
C GLU A 15 4.44 1.01 -1.62
N TYR A 16 3.45 1.80 -2.03
CA TYR A 16 3.56 2.69 -3.17
C TYR A 16 3.14 4.08 -2.71
N GLU A 17 3.97 5.05 -3.06
CA GLU A 17 3.72 6.46 -2.81
C GLU A 17 2.99 7.02 -4.01
N PHE A 18 1.79 7.61 -3.81
CA PHE A 18 1.20 8.45 -4.84
C PHE A 18 1.99 9.75 -4.89
N ALA A 19 3.01 9.79 -5.75
CA ALA A 19 3.68 11.03 -6.12
C ALA A 19 2.79 11.81 -7.08
N TYR A 20 1.73 12.44 -6.57
CA TYR A 20 1.14 13.58 -7.28
C TYR A 20 1.59 14.83 -6.56
N ASP A 21 2.56 15.48 -7.19
CA ASP A 21 3.21 16.75 -6.88
C ASP A 21 2.27 17.77 -6.22
N ASN A 22 2.03 17.60 -4.93
CA ASN A 22 1.32 18.54 -4.09
C ASN A 22 1.53 18.09 -2.64
N ASN A 23 2.04 19.02 -1.85
CA ASN A 23 2.26 18.96 -0.41
C ASN A 23 0.97 18.69 0.43
N GLN A 24 -0.07 18.13 -0.19
CA GLN A 24 -1.43 18.01 0.32
C GLN A 24 -1.84 16.55 0.58
N TYR A 25 -1.29 15.57 -0.14
CA TYR A 25 -1.73 14.17 -0.02
C TYR A 25 -0.58 13.20 -0.26
N GLY A 26 0.33 13.06 0.71
CA GLY A 26 1.29 11.96 0.81
C GLY A 26 0.60 10.61 1.09
N LYS A 27 -0.40 10.25 0.28
CA LYS A 27 -1.17 9.02 0.46
C LYS A 27 -0.33 7.83 0.00
N LYS A 28 0.10 7.04 0.97
CA LYS A 28 0.69 5.73 0.75
C LYS A 28 -0.43 4.71 0.53
N TYR A 29 -0.22 3.81 -0.41
CA TYR A 29 -1.10 2.67 -0.58
C TYR A 29 -0.27 1.39 -0.64
N TYR A 30 -0.88 0.30 -0.21
CA TYR A 30 -0.27 -1.02 -0.16
C TYR A 30 -0.92 -1.88 -1.23
N LYS A 31 -0.13 -2.54 -2.07
CA LYS A 31 -0.62 -3.51 -3.05
C LYS A 31 0.14 -4.82 -2.93
N CYS A 32 -0.60 -5.91 -2.81
CA CYS A 32 -0.05 -7.25 -2.86
C CYS A 32 0.28 -7.63 -4.31
N SER A 33 1.49 -8.15 -4.53
CA SER A 33 1.93 -8.58 -5.86
C SER A 33 1.37 -9.94 -6.28
N GLU A 34 1.08 -10.82 -5.33
CA GLU A 34 0.55 -12.18 -5.60
C GLU A 34 -0.95 -12.17 -5.84
N CYS A 35 -1.73 -11.77 -4.82
CA CYS A 35 -3.19 -11.84 -4.91
C CYS A 35 -3.84 -10.54 -5.41
N GLY A 36 -3.06 -9.49 -5.69
CA GLY A 36 -3.56 -8.24 -6.25
C GLY A 36 -4.37 -7.35 -5.28
N HIS A 37 -4.47 -7.75 -4.01
CA HIS A 37 -5.19 -7.00 -2.98
C HIS A 37 -4.58 -5.60 -2.78
N LYS A 38 -5.43 -4.57 -2.67
CA LYS A 38 -5.02 -3.17 -2.50
C LYS A 38 -5.65 -2.61 -1.23
N GLU A 39 -4.82 -2.03 -0.38
CA GLU A 39 -5.25 -1.39 0.87
C GLU A 39 -4.74 0.05 0.86
N ASN A 40 -5.65 1.01 1.03
CA ASN A 40 -5.30 2.42 1.17
C ASN A 40 -5.42 2.81 2.65
N THR A 41 -4.60 3.73 3.13
CA THR A 41 -4.73 4.30 4.48
C THR A 41 -5.67 5.50 4.46
N MET A 42 -6.86 5.37 3.86
CA MET A 42 -7.90 6.39 3.96
C MET A 42 -8.92 5.95 5.02
N GLU A 43 -8.76 6.47 6.24
CA GLU A 43 -9.88 6.69 7.18
C GLU A 43 -10.44 8.09 6.97
#